data_AF-A0A6F8Z236-F1
#
_entry.id   AF-A0A6F8Z236-F1
#
_cell.length_a   1.000
_cell.length_b   1.000
_cell.length_c   1.000
_cell.angle_alpha   90.00
_cell.angle_beta   90.00
_cell.angle_gamma   90.00
#
_symmetry.space_group_name_H-M   'P 1'
#
loop_
_entity.id
_entity.type
_entity.pdbx_description
1 polymer ?
#
loop_
_entity_poly.entity_id
_entity_poly.type
_entity_poly.pdbx_seq_one_letter_code
_entity_poly.pdbx_strand_id
1 'polypeptide(L)'
;MAKAPDPGFVVDFPTIWAVPYWIEAHCPVPDGFRQGEQLELYPWQLWCTVNHYRVRPTACVGQQSTAFRYRRSQVVAPQKTGKGPWSATIVLAEACGPVVFAGWAAGGERYRCADHGCACGWWYEYEPGERMGRPWATPLIQLTATSEDQVANVYRPLQAMVKLGPLGDRLKVGEEFIRIGSRGRIDVVTSSARSRLGNPINFALQDETGTWTKENKLLGVADTQRRGVSGMSGRSMETTNSWDPSESSVAQLTAASKQDDIFRYHPQAPKSLSYGYKRQRRKIHAVVYAVGAARRSPRREISRSGRASRRGVRRYPGGRIRTPSSTRSLRGSRIVVTTRPACPAAVRRTKRNSRTFTLFTECQRSWRNATARLS
;
A
#
# COMPACT_ATOMS: atom_id res chain seq x y z
N MET A 1 -3.68 -17.89 -33.68
CA MET A 1 -3.83 -17.80 -32.22
C MET A 1 -4.23 -16.38 -31.87
N ALA A 2 -5.42 -16.15 -31.31
CA ALA A 2 -5.82 -14.81 -30.91
C ALA A 2 -4.91 -14.35 -29.76
N LYS A 3 -4.18 -13.25 -29.98
CA LYS A 3 -3.38 -12.57 -28.96
C LYS A 3 -4.33 -12.26 -27.80
N ALA A 4 -4.01 -12.73 -26.59
CA ALA A 4 -4.75 -12.30 -25.40
C ALA A 4 -4.73 -10.77 -25.40
N PRO A 5 -5.87 -10.09 -25.18
CA PRO A 5 -5.88 -8.63 -25.13
C PRO A 5 -4.84 -8.20 -24.09
N ASP A 6 -3.91 -7.35 -24.52
CA ASP A 6 -2.98 -6.68 -23.62
C ASP A 6 -3.85 -5.90 -22.62
N PRO A 7 -3.76 -6.16 -21.30
CA PRO A 7 -4.61 -5.48 -20.33
C PRO A 7 -4.40 -3.96 -20.29
N GLY A 8 -3.45 -3.40 -21.07
CA GLY A 8 -3.37 -1.96 -21.31
C GLY A 8 -2.98 -1.20 -20.05
N PHE A 9 -2.10 -1.78 -19.23
CA PHE A 9 -1.62 -1.17 -17.99
C PHE A 9 -0.72 0.03 -18.28
N VAL A 10 -1.34 1.17 -18.58
CA VAL A 10 -0.68 2.45 -18.84
C VAL A 10 -0.76 3.33 -17.60
N VAL A 11 0.39 3.72 -17.08
CA VAL A 11 0.50 4.60 -15.91
C VAL A 11 0.78 6.02 -16.38
N ASP A 12 -0.26 6.84 -16.47
CA ASP A 12 -0.23 8.25 -16.89
C ASP A 12 -0.57 9.21 -15.73
N PHE A 13 -0.66 8.69 -14.51
CA PHE A 13 -1.07 9.43 -13.32
C PHE A 13 0.06 9.52 -12.29
N PRO A 14 0.00 10.52 -11.38
CA PRO A 14 1.00 10.65 -10.35
C PRO A 14 0.95 9.49 -9.34
N THR A 15 2.06 8.77 -9.18
CA THR A 15 2.27 7.70 -8.18
C THR A 15 3.67 7.81 -7.57
N ILE A 16 3.89 7.17 -6.43
CA ILE A 16 5.21 7.08 -5.76
C ILE A 16 5.99 5.89 -6.35
N TRP A 17 6.78 6.14 -7.40
CA TRP A 17 7.57 5.10 -8.08
C TRP A 17 8.63 4.45 -7.21
N ALA A 18 9.09 5.14 -6.18
CA ALA A 18 10.02 4.56 -5.21
C ALA A 18 9.46 3.31 -4.51
N VAL A 19 8.13 3.18 -4.36
CA VAL A 19 7.52 2.03 -3.67
C VAL A 19 7.71 0.70 -4.40
N PRO A 20 7.29 0.52 -5.67
CA PRO A 20 7.52 -0.75 -6.38
C PRO A 20 9.02 -1.08 -6.51
N TYR A 21 9.89 -0.09 -6.69
CA TYR A 21 11.34 -0.33 -6.72
C TYR A 21 11.92 -0.72 -5.36
N TRP A 22 11.39 -0.15 -4.29
CA TRP A 22 11.73 -0.57 -2.94
C TRP A 22 11.29 -2.02 -2.70
N ILE A 23 10.08 -2.40 -3.13
CA ILE A 23 9.57 -3.77 -3.04
C ILE A 23 10.51 -4.77 -3.74
N GLU A 24 10.83 -4.54 -5.01
CA GLU A 24 11.70 -5.44 -5.80
C GLU A 24 13.14 -5.52 -5.27
N ALA A 25 13.57 -4.54 -4.46
CA ALA A 25 14.89 -4.54 -3.84
C ALA A 25 14.93 -5.19 -2.45
N HIS A 26 13.80 -5.19 -1.72
CA HIS A 26 13.76 -5.62 -0.31
C HIS A 26 12.99 -6.92 -0.08
N CYS A 27 12.10 -7.30 -0.99
CA CYS A 27 11.27 -8.49 -0.85
C CYS A 27 11.79 -9.58 -1.80
N PRO A 28 12.53 -10.58 -1.32
CA PRO A 28 12.91 -11.72 -2.16
C PRO A 28 11.71 -12.63 -2.42
N VAL A 29 11.86 -13.55 -3.38
CA VAL A 29 10.89 -14.64 -3.60
C VAL A 29 10.81 -15.48 -2.33
N PRO A 30 9.61 -15.65 -1.73
CA PRO A 30 9.49 -16.21 -0.38
C PRO A 30 9.63 -17.73 -0.31
N ASP A 31 9.34 -18.45 -1.40
CA ASP A 31 9.18 -19.90 -1.40
C ASP A 31 9.42 -20.51 -2.79
N GLY A 32 9.52 -21.84 -2.83
CA GLY A 32 9.74 -22.64 -4.04
C GLY A 32 11.20 -22.67 -4.48
N PHE A 33 11.46 -23.24 -5.66
CA PHE A 33 12.83 -23.41 -6.20
C PHE A 33 13.61 -22.11 -6.37
N ARG A 34 12.91 -20.97 -6.45
CA ARG A 34 13.48 -19.64 -6.62
C ARG A 34 13.58 -18.87 -5.30
N GLN A 35 13.38 -19.53 -4.16
CA GLN A 35 13.40 -18.89 -2.85
C GLN A 35 14.70 -18.09 -2.63
N GLY A 36 14.56 -16.87 -2.12
CA GLY A 36 15.68 -15.96 -1.91
C GLY A 36 16.14 -15.18 -3.15
N GLU A 37 15.67 -15.53 -4.34
CA GLU A 37 15.94 -14.74 -5.55
C GLU A 37 15.25 -13.37 -5.49
N GLN A 38 15.69 -12.46 -6.35
CA GLN A 38 15.05 -11.17 -6.53
C GLN A 38 13.61 -11.34 -7.06
N LEU A 39 12.66 -10.71 -6.38
CA LEU A 39 11.27 -10.64 -6.84
C LEU A 39 11.13 -9.54 -7.89
N GLU A 40 10.51 -9.88 -9.01
CA GLU A 40 10.02 -8.91 -9.99
C GLU A 40 8.49 -8.91 -9.91
N LEU A 41 7.89 -7.72 -9.81
CA LEU A 41 6.44 -7.61 -9.77
C LEU A 41 5.86 -7.99 -11.13
N TYR A 42 4.88 -8.90 -11.14
CA TYR A 42 4.09 -9.14 -12.35
C TYR A 42 3.39 -7.85 -12.79
N PRO A 43 3.09 -7.67 -14.09
CA PRO A 43 2.49 -6.42 -14.58
C PRO A 43 1.23 -5.99 -13.83
N TRP A 44 0.40 -6.95 -13.41
CA TRP A 44 -0.80 -6.68 -12.64
C TRP A 44 -0.54 -6.31 -11.18
N GLN A 45 0.49 -6.91 -10.58
CA GLN A 45 0.93 -6.57 -9.23
C GLN A 45 1.46 -5.14 -9.23
N LEU A 46 2.31 -4.80 -10.21
CA LEU A 46 2.77 -3.43 -10.42
C LEU A 46 1.59 -2.46 -10.63
N TRP A 47 0.63 -2.81 -11.49
CA TRP A 47 -0.57 -2.02 -11.74
C TRP A 47 -1.39 -1.75 -10.46
N CYS A 48 -1.59 -2.77 -9.64
CA CYS A 48 -2.29 -2.62 -8.36
C CYS A 48 -1.47 -1.78 -7.37
N THR A 49 -0.16 -1.99 -7.28
CA THR A 49 0.75 -1.20 -6.43
C THR A 49 0.71 0.27 -6.80
N VAL A 50 0.93 0.63 -8.07
CA VAL A 50 0.98 2.04 -8.49
C VAL A 50 -0.36 2.75 -8.36
N ASN A 51 -1.48 2.03 -8.53
CA ASN A 51 -2.80 2.59 -8.24
C ASN A 51 -3.02 2.77 -6.74
N HIS A 52 -2.63 1.80 -5.90
CA HIS A 52 -2.72 1.96 -4.45
C HIS A 52 -1.96 3.21 -4.00
N TYR A 53 -0.76 3.47 -4.54
CA TYR A 53 0.05 4.66 -4.23
C TYR A 53 -0.18 5.84 -5.19
N ARG A 54 -1.31 5.88 -5.91
CA ARG A 54 -1.67 7.02 -6.77
C ARG A 54 -1.92 8.25 -5.92
N VAL A 55 -1.13 9.28 -6.14
CA VAL A 55 -1.19 10.58 -5.46
C VAL A 55 -2.15 11.50 -6.22
N ARG A 56 -2.82 12.39 -5.51
CA ARG A 56 -3.63 13.45 -6.13
C ARG A 56 -2.69 14.54 -6.68
N PRO A 57 -2.94 15.12 -7.86
CA PRO A 57 -2.13 16.22 -8.37
C PRO A 57 -2.04 17.43 -7.41
N THR A 58 -3.06 17.60 -6.57
CA THR A 58 -3.16 18.68 -5.57
C THR A 58 -2.63 18.28 -4.18
N ALA A 59 -1.91 17.16 -4.06
CA ALA A 59 -1.42 16.69 -2.78
C ALA A 59 -0.33 17.62 -2.20
N CYS A 60 -0.43 17.90 -0.90
CA CYS A 60 0.48 18.75 -0.16
C CYS A 60 1.20 17.94 0.93
N VAL A 61 2.44 18.34 1.25
CA VAL A 61 3.22 17.76 2.36
C VAL A 61 2.41 17.88 3.65
N GLY A 62 2.40 16.80 4.44
CA GLY A 62 1.63 16.71 5.68
C GLY A 62 0.28 16.00 5.51
N GLN A 63 -0.26 15.93 4.30
CA GLN A 63 -1.38 15.04 3.99
C GLN A 63 -0.90 13.58 4.03
N GLN A 64 -1.66 12.72 4.72
CA GLN A 64 -1.41 11.28 4.80
C GLN A 64 -2.31 10.57 3.77
N SER A 65 -3.33 9.81 4.20
CA SER A 65 -4.26 9.14 3.28
C SER A 65 -4.94 10.09 2.28
N THR A 66 -5.18 11.35 2.65
CA THR A 66 -5.81 12.36 1.79
C THR A 66 -4.92 12.84 0.64
N ALA A 67 -3.61 12.57 0.69
CA ALA A 67 -2.72 12.80 -0.45
C ALA A 67 -3.01 11.83 -1.61
N PHE A 68 -3.65 10.69 -1.34
CA PHE A 68 -3.87 9.63 -2.32
C PHE A 68 -5.25 9.73 -2.98
N ARG A 69 -5.34 9.31 -4.25
CA ARG A 69 -6.61 9.20 -4.97
C ARG A 69 -7.50 8.15 -4.31
N TYR A 70 -6.90 7.03 -3.93
CA TYR A 70 -7.61 5.90 -3.35
C TYR A 70 -7.19 5.69 -1.89
N ARG A 71 -8.18 5.69 -0.99
CA ARG A 71 -7.98 5.33 0.43
C ARG A 71 -8.12 3.84 0.67
N ARG A 72 -8.74 3.15 -0.28
CA ARG A 72 -8.97 1.70 -0.26
C ARG A 72 -8.62 1.09 -1.61
N SER A 73 -8.22 -0.18 -1.58
CA SER A 73 -8.03 -0.97 -2.79
C SER A 73 -8.66 -2.33 -2.63
N GLN A 74 -9.30 -2.82 -3.69
CA GLN A 74 -9.84 -4.17 -3.77
C GLN A 74 -9.22 -4.87 -4.96
N VAL A 75 -8.59 -6.01 -4.70
CA VAL A 75 -7.95 -6.85 -5.71
C VAL A 75 -8.60 -8.22 -5.67
N VAL A 76 -9.31 -8.53 -6.76
CA VAL A 76 -10.01 -9.78 -6.98
C VAL A 76 -9.26 -10.51 -8.09
N ALA A 77 -8.65 -11.64 -7.76
CA ALA A 77 -7.91 -12.43 -8.72
C ALA A 77 -8.08 -13.92 -8.42
N PRO A 78 -8.01 -14.80 -9.43
CA PRO A 78 -8.07 -16.25 -9.21
C PRO A 78 -7.01 -16.75 -8.23
N GLN A 79 -7.25 -17.93 -7.67
CA GLN A 79 -6.28 -18.61 -6.81
C GLN A 79 -4.95 -18.84 -7.55
N LYS A 80 -3.85 -18.90 -6.79
CA LYS A 80 -2.50 -19.19 -7.30
C LYS A 80 -1.94 -18.18 -8.33
N THR A 81 -2.49 -16.96 -8.34
CA THR A 81 -1.97 -15.84 -9.14
C THR A 81 -0.83 -15.08 -8.49
N GLY A 82 -0.48 -15.41 -7.24
CA GLY A 82 0.56 -14.73 -6.46
C GLY A 82 0.04 -13.57 -5.59
N LYS A 83 -1.27 -13.50 -5.32
CA LYS A 83 -1.88 -12.44 -4.50
C LYS A 83 -1.36 -12.40 -3.05
N GLY A 84 -1.20 -13.55 -2.40
CA GLY A 84 -0.70 -13.64 -1.02
C GLY A 84 0.71 -13.07 -0.87
N PRO A 85 1.70 -13.59 -1.63
CA PRO A 85 3.05 -13.02 -1.65
C PRO A 85 3.09 -11.53 -2.03
N TRP A 86 2.29 -11.10 -3.00
CA TRP A 86 2.20 -9.66 -3.34
C TRP A 86 1.68 -8.82 -2.18
N SER A 87 0.60 -9.24 -1.51
CA SER A 87 0.09 -8.53 -0.34
C SER A 87 1.13 -8.44 0.79
N ALA A 88 1.94 -9.48 0.98
CA ALA A 88 3.06 -9.45 1.92
C ALA A 88 4.07 -8.35 1.56
N THR A 89 4.39 -8.14 0.27
CA THR A 89 5.26 -7.04 -0.15
C THR A 89 4.68 -5.66 0.15
N ILE A 90 3.36 -5.48 -0.02
CA ILE A 90 2.68 -4.23 0.32
C ILE A 90 2.74 -3.98 1.83
N VAL A 91 2.50 -5.00 2.65
CA VAL A 91 2.60 -4.89 4.11
C VAL A 91 4.03 -4.53 4.54
N LEU A 92 5.05 -5.13 3.94
CA LEU A 92 6.45 -4.76 4.21
C LEU A 92 6.78 -3.34 3.76
N ALA A 93 6.22 -2.88 2.64
CA ALA A 93 6.35 -1.51 2.20
C ALA A 93 5.65 -0.54 3.18
N GLU A 94 4.44 -0.84 3.66
CA GLU A 94 3.77 -0.04 4.68
C GLU A 94 4.51 -0.03 6.02
N ALA A 95 5.25 -1.10 6.33
CA ALA A 95 6.08 -1.20 7.53
C ALA A 95 7.38 -0.38 7.44
N CYS A 96 8.06 -0.39 6.30
CA CYS A 96 9.46 0.08 6.22
C CYS A 96 9.75 0.98 5.00
N GLY A 97 8.92 0.94 3.97
CA GLY A 97 9.16 1.57 2.67
C GLY A 97 8.67 3.03 2.57
N PRO A 98 8.90 3.68 1.43
CA PRO A 98 8.56 5.09 1.16
C PRO A 98 7.06 5.29 0.83
N VAL A 99 6.16 4.88 1.72
CA VAL A 99 4.71 4.79 1.42
C VAL A 99 3.90 6.04 1.71
N VAL A 100 4.41 6.98 2.50
CA VAL A 100 3.73 8.23 2.86
C VAL A 100 4.19 9.33 1.91
N PHE A 101 3.26 10.11 1.35
CA PHE A 101 3.61 11.23 0.48
C PHE A 101 4.50 12.26 1.20
N ALA A 102 5.61 12.62 0.56
CA ALA A 102 6.63 13.51 1.12
C ALA A 102 6.89 14.77 0.27
N GLY A 103 6.05 15.02 -0.74
CA GLY A 103 6.16 16.20 -1.61
C GLY A 103 6.48 15.86 -3.05
N TRP A 104 6.68 16.91 -3.85
CA TRP A 104 7.02 16.84 -5.26
C TRP A 104 8.51 17.13 -5.41
N ALA A 105 9.22 16.24 -6.09
CA ALA A 105 10.65 16.38 -6.33
C ALA A 105 10.93 17.54 -7.31
N ALA A 106 11.93 18.36 -6.99
CA ALA A 106 12.54 19.27 -7.94
C ALA A 106 13.47 18.54 -8.92
N GLY A 107 13.98 17.37 -8.51
CA GLY A 107 14.94 16.54 -9.25
C GLY A 107 16.25 16.40 -8.48
N GLY A 108 16.80 15.18 -8.43
CA GLY A 108 18.07 14.88 -7.77
C GLY A 108 17.95 14.61 -6.26
N GLU A 109 16.79 14.82 -5.65
CA GLU A 109 16.53 14.33 -4.29
C GLU A 109 16.68 12.81 -4.23
N ARG A 110 17.15 12.29 -3.09
CA ARG A 110 17.35 10.86 -2.90
C ARG A 110 16.62 10.33 -1.69
N TYR A 111 15.88 9.26 -1.87
CA TYR A 111 15.50 8.36 -0.77
C TYR A 111 16.67 7.43 -0.49
N ARG A 112 17.20 7.41 0.74
CA ARG A 112 18.25 6.46 1.14
C ARG A 112 17.72 5.64 2.31
N CYS A 113 17.81 4.31 2.21
CA CYS A 113 17.37 3.42 3.29
C CYS A 113 18.10 3.69 4.62
N ALA A 114 19.37 4.11 4.56
CA ALA A 114 20.17 4.44 5.72
C ALA A 114 19.56 5.58 6.56
N ASP A 115 18.98 6.59 5.90
CA ASP A 115 18.33 7.74 6.57
C ASP A 115 17.05 7.34 7.32
N HIS A 116 16.59 6.12 7.09
CA HIS A 116 15.37 5.59 7.67
C HIS A 116 15.60 4.41 8.60
N GLY A 117 16.85 4.01 8.88
CA GLY A 117 17.15 2.89 9.77
C GLY A 117 17.15 1.52 9.09
N CYS A 118 17.49 1.46 7.80
CA CYS A 118 17.77 0.23 7.08
C CYS A 118 19.18 0.30 6.46
N ALA A 119 20.07 -0.59 6.89
CA ALA A 119 21.48 -0.60 6.49
C ALA A 119 21.74 -1.28 5.12
N CYS A 120 20.70 -1.57 4.33
CA CYS A 120 20.80 -2.34 3.10
C CYS A 120 21.57 -1.64 1.96
N GLY A 121 21.91 -0.35 2.12
CA GLY A 121 22.60 0.45 1.11
C GLY A 121 21.73 0.91 -0.07
N TRP A 122 20.45 0.51 -0.13
CA TRP A 122 19.55 0.89 -1.21
C TRP A 122 19.21 2.38 -1.19
N TRP A 123 19.11 2.97 -2.38
CA TRP A 123 18.66 4.33 -2.58
C TRP A 123 17.93 4.49 -3.91
N TYR A 124 17.13 5.55 -4.00
CA TYR A 124 16.38 5.95 -5.19
C TYR A 124 16.53 7.46 -5.39
N GLU A 125 16.88 7.88 -6.60
CA GLU A 125 16.94 9.30 -6.98
C GLU A 125 15.66 9.67 -7.73
N TYR A 126 15.04 10.76 -7.30
CA TYR A 126 13.79 11.26 -7.85
C TYR A 126 14.06 12.14 -9.06
N GLU A 127 13.29 11.92 -10.12
CA GLU A 127 13.25 12.81 -11.28
C GLU A 127 12.37 14.05 -10.98
N PRO A 128 12.57 15.18 -11.68
CA PRO A 128 11.71 16.35 -11.54
C PRO A 128 10.22 16.00 -11.68
N GLY A 129 9.40 16.45 -10.72
CA GLY A 129 7.95 16.21 -10.69
C GLY A 129 7.54 14.82 -10.18
N GLU A 130 8.49 13.95 -9.82
CA GLU A 130 8.17 12.70 -9.14
C GLU A 130 7.60 12.93 -7.73
N ARG A 131 6.81 11.97 -7.26
CA ARG A 131 6.22 12.01 -5.93
C ARG A 131 7.19 11.35 -4.98
N MET A 132 7.72 12.14 -4.06
CA MET A 132 8.58 11.63 -3.02
C MET A 132 7.77 10.86 -1.99
N GLY A 133 8.40 9.83 -1.43
CA GLY A 133 7.82 9.00 -0.38
C GLY A 133 8.71 8.98 0.84
N ARG A 134 8.11 8.78 2.01
CA ARG A 134 8.79 8.57 3.30
C ARG A 134 8.11 7.43 4.07
N PRO A 135 8.80 6.76 5.00
CA PRO A 135 8.16 5.75 5.83
C PRO A 135 7.23 6.37 6.87
N TRP A 136 6.33 5.54 7.39
CA TRP A 136 5.63 5.85 8.63
C TRP A 136 6.62 5.91 9.81
N ALA A 137 6.37 6.82 10.75
CA ALA A 137 7.21 6.95 11.95
C ALA A 137 6.97 5.81 12.96
N THR A 138 5.69 5.45 13.18
CA THR A 138 5.25 4.40 14.10
C THR A 138 4.20 3.53 13.41
N PRO A 139 4.59 2.66 12.46
CA PRO A 139 3.64 1.85 11.72
C PRO A 139 2.95 0.83 12.60
N LEU A 140 1.62 0.78 12.55
CA LEU A 140 0.82 -0.21 13.25
C LEU A 140 -0.15 -0.84 12.25
N ILE A 141 0.16 -2.06 11.84
CA ILE A 141 -0.46 -2.71 10.70
C ILE A 141 -1.23 -3.93 11.17
N GLN A 142 -2.42 -4.16 10.62
CA GLN A 142 -3.18 -5.37 10.85
C GLN A 142 -3.29 -6.21 9.59
N LEU A 143 -3.00 -7.50 9.75
CA LEU A 143 -3.17 -8.54 8.76
C LEU A 143 -4.35 -9.41 9.18
N THR A 144 -5.43 -9.42 8.41
CA THR A 144 -6.68 -10.06 8.83
C THR A 144 -7.22 -11.00 7.80
N ALA A 145 -7.66 -12.17 8.25
CA ALA A 145 -8.42 -13.13 7.46
C ALA A 145 -9.45 -13.86 8.35
N THR A 146 -10.23 -14.76 7.74
CA THR A 146 -11.26 -15.55 8.43
C THR A 146 -10.71 -16.48 9.49
N SER A 147 -9.61 -17.17 9.19
CA SER A 147 -8.93 -18.13 10.05
C SER A 147 -7.42 -17.94 10.05
N GLU A 148 -6.73 -18.55 11.01
CA GLU A 148 -5.27 -18.54 11.10
C GLU A 148 -4.61 -19.12 9.84
N ASP A 149 -5.16 -20.22 9.32
CA ASP A 149 -4.69 -20.84 8.07
C ASP A 149 -4.79 -19.89 6.87
N GLN A 150 -5.85 -19.08 6.79
CA GLN A 150 -5.99 -18.10 5.72
C GLN A 150 -4.99 -16.95 5.91
N VAL A 151 -4.79 -16.47 7.14
CA VAL A 151 -3.77 -15.45 7.39
C VAL A 151 -2.37 -15.97 7.04
N ALA A 152 -2.09 -17.25 7.24
CA ALA A 152 -0.80 -17.87 6.92
C ALA A 152 -0.44 -17.75 5.42
N ASN A 153 -1.41 -17.62 4.52
CA ASN A 153 -1.17 -17.41 3.08
C ASN A 153 -0.46 -16.08 2.76
N VAL A 154 -0.57 -15.10 3.65
CA VAL A 154 0.15 -13.82 3.55
C VAL A 154 1.29 -13.75 4.57
N TYR A 155 1.04 -14.22 5.79
CA TYR A 155 2.00 -14.11 6.88
C TYR A 155 3.25 -14.96 6.66
N ARG A 156 3.13 -16.21 6.18
CA ARG A 156 4.30 -17.06 5.90
C ARG A 156 5.22 -16.44 4.83
N PRO A 157 4.71 -15.98 3.66
CA PRO A 157 5.54 -15.23 2.72
C PRO A 157 6.21 -14.00 3.33
N LEU A 158 5.48 -13.26 4.17
CA LEU A 158 6.00 -12.09 4.85
C LEU A 158 7.17 -12.45 5.77
N GLN A 159 7.02 -13.47 6.61
CA GLN A 159 8.10 -13.98 7.47
C GLN A 159 9.31 -14.42 6.66
N ALA A 160 9.10 -15.15 5.56
CA ALA A 160 10.17 -15.60 4.68
C ALA A 160 10.92 -14.42 4.04
N MET A 161 10.20 -13.43 3.52
CA MET A 161 10.80 -12.21 2.94
C MET A 161 11.66 -11.45 3.95
N VAL A 162 11.24 -11.37 5.22
CA VAL A 162 12.04 -10.74 6.28
C VAL A 162 13.31 -11.53 6.58
N LYS A 163 13.20 -12.86 6.67
CA LYS A 163 14.33 -13.75 7.00
C LYS A 163 15.37 -13.83 5.88
N LEU A 164 14.92 -13.80 4.63
CA LEU A 164 15.76 -13.93 3.44
C LEU A 164 16.24 -12.57 2.91
N GLY A 165 15.49 -11.51 3.18
CA GLY A 165 15.76 -10.16 2.70
C GLY A 165 16.55 -9.29 3.67
N PRO A 166 16.83 -8.03 3.30
CA PRO A 166 17.68 -7.12 4.08
C PRO A 166 16.96 -6.47 5.27
N LEU A 167 15.79 -6.96 5.68
CA LEU A 167 14.94 -6.33 6.70
C LEU A 167 15.06 -6.97 8.10
N GLY A 168 15.82 -8.06 8.26
CA GLY A 168 15.94 -8.78 9.53
C GLY A 168 16.50 -7.98 10.72
N ASP A 169 17.28 -6.92 10.45
CA ASP A 169 17.77 -6.02 11.50
C ASP A 169 16.66 -5.12 12.06
N ARG A 170 15.71 -4.75 11.20
CA ARG A 170 14.61 -3.85 11.54
C ARG A 170 13.35 -4.56 11.99
N LEU A 171 13.11 -5.76 11.46
CA LEU A 171 11.91 -6.55 11.68
C LEU A 171 12.24 -7.79 12.50
N LYS A 172 11.62 -7.92 13.69
CA LYS A 172 11.75 -9.11 14.53
C LYS A 172 10.49 -9.95 14.38
N VAL A 173 10.64 -11.09 13.71
CA VAL A 173 9.56 -12.01 13.35
C VAL A 173 9.13 -12.83 14.57
N GLY A 174 7.86 -12.77 14.93
CA GLY A 174 7.21 -13.69 15.85
C GLY A 174 6.11 -14.52 15.17
N GLU A 175 5.40 -15.32 15.96
CA GLU A 175 4.31 -16.17 15.48
C GLU A 175 3.01 -15.37 15.26
N GLU A 176 2.64 -14.50 16.21
CA GLU A 176 1.40 -13.70 16.11
C GLU A 176 1.64 -12.26 15.63
N PHE A 177 2.88 -11.77 15.67
CA PHE A 177 3.21 -10.40 15.32
C PHE A 177 4.68 -10.23 14.92
N ILE A 178 4.96 -9.13 14.23
CA ILE A 178 6.32 -8.70 13.88
C ILE A 178 6.56 -7.32 14.45
N ARG A 179 7.65 -7.17 15.22
CA ARG A 179 8.06 -5.84 15.73
C ARG A 179 8.81 -5.09 14.64
N ILE A 180 8.50 -3.80 14.49
CA ILE A 180 9.15 -2.88 13.55
C ILE A 180 9.93 -1.84 14.35
N GLY A 181 11.26 -1.97 14.37
CA GLY A 181 12.10 -1.13 15.21
C GLY A 181 11.65 -1.17 16.68
N SER A 182 11.59 -0.01 17.33
CA SER A 182 11.22 0.10 18.75
C SER A 182 9.73 0.34 19.02
N ARG A 183 8.95 0.81 18.04
CA ARG A 183 7.58 1.32 18.26
C ARG A 183 6.53 0.84 17.27
N GLY A 184 6.93 0.29 16.12
CA GLY A 184 5.99 -0.20 15.12
C GLY A 184 5.71 -1.69 15.27
N ARG A 185 4.62 -2.17 14.66
CA ARG A 185 4.18 -3.56 14.76
C ARG A 185 3.28 -3.98 13.60
N ILE A 186 3.39 -5.23 13.19
CA ILE A 186 2.45 -5.93 12.30
C ILE A 186 1.76 -6.99 13.14
N ASP A 187 0.44 -6.92 13.27
CA ASP A 187 -0.37 -7.86 14.03
C ASP A 187 -1.17 -8.77 13.11
N VAL A 188 -1.12 -10.08 13.38
CA VAL A 188 -2.06 -11.05 12.84
C VAL A 188 -3.36 -10.99 13.64
N VAL A 189 -4.47 -10.80 12.95
CA VAL A 189 -5.80 -10.67 13.55
C VAL A 189 -6.75 -11.63 12.87
N THR A 190 -7.52 -12.39 13.65
CA THR A 190 -8.58 -13.27 13.16
C THR A 190 -9.94 -12.79 13.67
N SER A 191 -11.01 -13.45 13.25
CA SER A 191 -12.39 -13.14 13.66
C SER A 191 -12.61 -13.13 15.18
N SER A 192 -11.82 -13.90 15.94
CA SER A 192 -11.88 -13.98 17.41
C SER A 192 -11.09 -12.88 18.13
N ALA A 193 -10.11 -12.25 17.47
CA ALA A 193 -9.18 -11.30 18.07
C ALA A 193 -9.72 -9.86 18.16
N ARG A 194 -10.95 -9.69 18.67
CA ARG A 194 -11.67 -8.40 18.70
C ARG A 194 -10.98 -7.30 19.50
N SER A 195 -10.25 -7.65 20.55
CA SER A 195 -9.56 -6.68 21.42
C SER A 195 -8.53 -5.84 20.67
N ARG A 196 -7.90 -6.40 19.62
CA ARG A 196 -6.87 -5.71 18.82
C ARG A 196 -7.47 -4.71 17.83
N LEU A 197 -8.76 -4.79 17.51
CA LEU A 197 -9.39 -3.97 16.47
C LEU A 197 -9.50 -2.47 16.82
N GLY A 198 -9.42 -2.11 18.10
CA GLY A 198 -9.45 -0.71 18.57
C GLY A 198 -8.14 0.04 18.41
N ASN A 199 -7.07 -0.63 17.96
CA ASN A 199 -5.75 -0.03 17.86
C ASN A 199 -5.69 1.10 16.79
N PRO A 200 -4.86 2.13 16.99
CA PRO A 200 -4.66 3.22 16.05
C PRO A 200 -3.82 2.78 14.85
N ILE A 201 -4.39 1.92 14.02
CA ILE A 201 -3.71 1.31 12.86
C ILE A 201 -3.57 2.30 11.71
N ASN A 202 -2.42 2.29 11.03
CA ASN A 202 -2.19 3.08 9.82
C ASN A 202 -2.48 2.29 8.53
N PHE A 203 -2.44 0.96 8.61
CA PHE A 203 -2.77 0.08 7.48
C PHE A 203 -3.51 -1.18 7.92
N ALA A 204 -4.48 -1.61 7.11
CA ALA A 204 -5.16 -2.89 7.28
C ALA A 204 -5.15 -3.65 5.96
N LEU A 205 -4.61 -4.87 5.97
CA LEU A 205 -4.86 -5.84 4.92
C LEU A 205 -5.99 -6.78 5.36
N GLN A 206 -7.01 -6.86 4.52
CA GLN A 206 -8.15 -7.75 4.67
C GLN A 206 -8.05 -8.82 3.58
N ASP A 207 -7.62 -10.03 3.92
CA ASP A 207 -7.48 -11.14 2.99
C ASP A 207 -8.71 -12.05 2.99
N GLU A 208 -8.99 -12.59 1.80
CA GLU A 208 -10.16 -13.37 1.43
C GLU A 208 -11.51 -12.74 1.84
N THR A 209 -11.66 -11.42 1.61
CA THR A 209 -12.90 -10.67 1.94
C THR A 209 -14.17 -11.16 1.25
N GLY A 210 -14.04 -12.01 0.23
CA GLY A 210 -15.17 -12.72 -0.40
C GLY A 210 -15.84 -13.73 0.53
N THR A 211 -15.16 -14.15 1.60
CA THR A 211 -15.68 -15.07 2.63
C THR A 211 -16.10 -14.35 3.91
N TRP A 212 -16.02 -13.01 3.96
CA TRP A 212 -16.34 -12.24 5.15
C TRP A 212 -17.81 -11.83 5.11
N THR A 213 -18.63 -12.39 5.98
CA THR A 213 -20.08 -12.21 5.95
C THR A 213 -20.60 -11.70 7.30
N LYS A 214 -21.92 -11.54 7.41
CA LYS A 214 -22.56 -11.16 8.67
C LYS A 214 -22.52 -12.31 9.67
N GLU A 215 -22.72 -13.51 9.17
CA GLU A 215 -22.85 -14.77 9.90
C GLU A 215 -21.56 -15.08 10.66
N ASN A 216 -20.41 -14.93 10.00
CA ASN A 216 -19.09 -15.10 10.63
C ASN A 216 -18.57 -13.82 11.32
N LYS A 217 -19.41 -12.78 11.43
CA LYS A 217 -19.15 -11.52 12.15
C LYS A 217 -17.99 -10.68 11.58
N LEU A 218 -17.44 -11.02 10.42
CA LEU A 218 -16.30 -10.32 9.83
C LEU A 218 -16.67 -9.03 9.11
N LEU A 219 -17.94 -8.83 8.74
CA LEU A 219 -18.41 -7.50 8.32
C LEU A 219 -18.09 -6.43 9.37
N GLY A 220 -18.38 -6.69 10.65
CA GLY A 220 -18.09 -5.77 11.75
C GLY A 220 -16.59 -5.58 12.01
N VAL A 221 -15.79 -6.61 11.74
CA VAL A 221 -14.32 -6.51 11.80
C VAL A 221 -13.82 -5.56 10.71
N ALA A 222 -14.30 -5.73 9.47
CA ALA A 222 -13.92 -4.87 8.36
C ALA A 222 -14.25 -3.40 8.64
N ASP A 223 -15.44 -3.12 9.15
CA ASP A 223 -15.88 -1.76 9.48
C ASP A 223 -15.09 -1.14 10.63
N THR A 224 -14.72 -1.95 11.63
CA THR A 224 -13.90 -1.47 12.74
C THR A 224 -12.49 -1.09 12.27
N GLN A 225 -11.86 -1.94 11.45
CA GLN A 225 -10.56 -1.61 10.85
C GLN A 225 -10.61 -0.37 9.95
N ARG A 226 -11.66 -0.25 9.13
CA ARG A 226 -11.87 0.91 8.25
C ARG A 226 -12.02 2.21 9.05
N ARG A 227 -12.69 2.16 10.20
CA ARG A 227 -12.76 3.29 11.14
C ARG A 227 -11.40 3.60 11.78
N GLY A 228 -10.69 2.57 12.23
CA GLY A 228 -9.34 2.69 12.80
C GLY A 228 -8.36 3.37 11.84
N VAL A 229 -8.25 2.86 10.61
CA VAL A 229 -7.39 3.49 9.59
C VAL A 229 -7.86 4.89 9.23
N SER A 230 -9.17 5.16 9.19
CA SER A 230 -9.66 6.51 8.90
C SER A 230 -9.30 7.51 9.99
N GLY A 231 -9.39 7.12 11.26
CA GLY A 231 -9.01 7.96 12.41
C GLY A 231 -7.53 8.32 12.42
N MET A 232 -6.67 7.42 11.95
CA MET A 232 -5.23 7.64 11.87
C MET A 232 -4.75 8.18 10.52
N SER A 233 -5.67 8.56 9.63
CA SER A 233 -5.36 8.94 8.25
C SER A 233 -4.50 7.89 7.50
N GLY A 234 -4.75 6.63 7.81
CA GLY A 234 -4.26 5.44 7.17
C GLY A 234 -5.13 4.96 6.01
N ARG A 235 -4.84 3.76 5.50
CA ARG A 235 -5.50 3.17 4.32
C ARG A 235 -5.72 1.66 4.50
N SER A 236 -6.56 1.05 3.68
CA SER A 236 -6.76 -0.40 3.72
C SER A 236 -6.73 -1.03 2.33
N MET A 237 -6.44 -2.32 2.29
CA MET A 237 -6.42 -3.12 1.08
C MET A 237 -7.16 -4.43 1.31
N GLU A 238 -7.94 -4.83 0.31
CA GLU A 238 -8.72 -6.07 0.27
C GLU A 238 -8.15 -6.96 -0.83
N THR A 239 -7.87 -8.22 -0.50
CA THR A 239 -7.55 -9.25 -1.47
C THR A 239 -8.54 -10.40 -1.35
N THR A 240 -8.99 -10.94 -2.49
CA THR A 240 -9.87 -12.12 -2.46
C THR A 240 -9.92 -12.83 -3.80
N ASN A 241 -10.41 -14.07 -3.80
CA ASN A 241 -10.95 -14.69 -5.02
C ASN A 241 -12.35 -14.14 -5.34
N SER A 242 -12.97 -14.61 -6.42
CA SER A 242 -14.39 -14.32 -6.67
C SER A 242 -15.24 -14.86 -5.52
N TRP A 243 -16.20 -14.07 -5.07
CA TRP A 243 -17.13 -14.40 -3.98
C TRP A 243 -18.39 -15.08 -4.50
N ASP A 244 -19.14 -15.72 -3.61
CA ASP A 244 -20.50 -16.16 -3.87
C ASP A 244 -21.44 -14.94 -3.86
N PRO A 245 -22.19 -14.67 -4.96
CA PRO A 245 -23.09 -13.51 -5.02
C PRO A 245 -24.29 -13.59 -4.05
N SER A 246 -24.56 -14.75 -3.46
CA SER A 246 -25.65 -14.96 -2.49
C SER A 246 -25.28 -14.62 -1.05
N GLU A 247 -23.99 -14.50 -0.73
CA GLU A 247 -23.50 -14.38 0.66
C GLU A 247 -23.37 -12.93 1.16
N SER A 248 -23.54 -11.92 0.29
CA SER A 248 -23.43 -10.50 0.67
C SER A 248 -22.12 -10.15 1.39
N SER A 249 -21.00 -10.72 0.92
CA SER A 249 -19.70 -10.60 1.57
C SER A 249 -19.13 -9.18 1.53
N VAL A 250 -18.12 -8.90 2.37
CA VAL A 250 -17.37 -7.63 2.36
C VAL A 250 -16.89 -7.29 0.95
N ALA A 251 -16.36 -8.28 0.22
CA ALA A 251 -15.91 -8.05 -1.15
C ALA A 251 -17.05 -7.62 -2.08
N GLN A 252 -18.21 -8.26 -1.99
CA GLN A 252 -19.40 -7.90 -2.77
C GLN A 252 -19.85 -6.47 -2.47
N LEU A 253 -19.94 -6.10 -1.18
CA LEU A 253 -20.32 -4.76 -0.76
C LEU A 253 -19.32 -3.70 -1.22
N THR A 254 -18.02 -4.00 -1.15
CA THR A 254 -16.97 -3.12 -1.67
C THR A 254 -17.08 -2.97 -3.18
N ALA A 255 -17.33 -4.05 -3.92
CA ALA A 255 -17.49 -4.01 -5.37
C ALA A 255 -18.72 -3.19 -5.79
N ALA A 256 -19.82 -3.29 -5.04
CA ALA A 256 -21.07 -2.55 -5.28
C ALA A 256 -21.04 -1.09 -4.80
N SER A 257 -20.06 -0.70 -3.97
CA SER A 257 -19.98 0.66 -3.41
C SER A 257 -19.78 1.72 -4.50
N LYS A 258 -20.53 2.83 -4.41
CA LYS A 258 -20.45 3.97 -5.33
C LYS A 258 -19.30 4.95 -5.02
N GLN A 259 -18.50 4.68 -3.99
CA GLN A 259 -17.37 5.54 -3.61
C GLN A 259 -16.28 5.51 -4.69
N ASP A 260 -15.81 6.69 -5.07
CA ASP A 260 -14.85 6.91 -6.16
C ASP A 260 -13.38 6.83 -5.69
N ASP A 261 -13.16 6.76 -4.38
CA ASP A 261 -11.87 6.66 -3.70
C ASP A 261 -11.48 5.21 -3.35
N ILE A 262 -12.11 4.24 -4.01
CA ILE A 262 -11.81 2.81 -3.93
C ILE A 262 -11.26 2.33 -5.27
N PHE A 263 -9.98 1.98 -5.32
CA PHE A 263 -9.41 1.30 -6.47
C PHE A 263 -9.94 -0.13 -6.54
N ARG A 264 -10.35 -0.59 -7.73
CA ARG A 264 -10.87 -1.94 -7.94
C ARG A 264 -10.17 -2.59 -9.10
N TYR A 265 -9.63 -3.77 -8.84
CA TYR A 265 -9.02 -4.63 -9.81
C TYR A 265 -9.75 -5.98 -9.79
N HIS A 266 -10.52 -6.27 -10.83
CA HIS A 266 -11.27 -7.52 -10.98
C HIS A 266 -11.36 -7.86 -12.46
N PRO A 267 -10.32 -8.48 -13.06
CA PRO A 267 -10.37 -8.88 -14.45
C PRO A 267 -11.47 -9.91 -14.63
N GLN A 268 -12.46 -9.58 -15.47
CA GLN A 268 -13.55 -10.47 -15.83
C GLN A 268 -13.43 -10.87 -17.30
N ALA A 269 -13.80 -12.12 -17.60
CA ALA A 269 -13.95 -12.53 -18.98
C ALA A 269 -15.12 -11.78 -19.64
N PRO A 270 -15.07 -11.55 -20.97
CA PRO A 270 -16.18 -10.96 -21.70
C PRO A 270 -17.50 -11.68 -21.43
N LYS A 271 -18.59 -10.92 -21.23
CA LYS A 271 -19.94 -11.47 -20.99
C LYS A 271 -20.46 -12.37 -22.12
N SER A 272 -19.87 -12.27 -23.33
CA SER A 272 -20.17 -13.15 -24.45
C SER A 272 -19.66 -14.58 -24.27
N LEU A 273 -18.76 -14.83 -23.31
CA LEU A 273 -18.28 -16.15 -22.95
C LEU A 273 -19.07 -16.69 -21.74
N SER A 274 -19.55 -17.92 -21.83
CA SER A 274 -20.22 -18.63 -20.75
C SER A 274 -19.39 -19.81 -20.26
N TYR A 275 -19.27 -19.91 -18.95
CA TYR A 275 -18.52 -20.98 -18.28
C TYR A 275 -19.19 -22.36 -18.40
N GLY A 276 -20.50 -22.38 -18.68
CA GLY A 276 -21.26 -23.61 -18.95
C GLY A 276 -20.72 -24.36 -20.17
N TYR A 277 -20.23 -23.64 -21.19
CA TYR A 277 -19.68 -24.24 -22.39
C TYR A 277 -18.21 -24.65 -22.21
N LYS A 278 -17.95 -25.97 -22.20
CA LYS A 278 -16.60 -26.56 -22.03
C LYS A 278 -15.55 -25.95 -22.98
N ARG A 279 -15.92 -25.68 -24.23
CA ARG A 279 -15.02 -25.08 -25.25
C ARG A 279 -14.63 -23.62 -24.94
N GLN A 280 -15.45 -22.90 -24.18
CA GLN A 280 -15.22 -21.49 -23.85
C GLN A 280 -14.44 -21.31 -22.53
N ARG A 281 -14.45 -22.30 -21.63
CA ARG A 281 -13.73 -22.26 -20.35
C ARG A 281 -12.26 -21.89 -20.50
N ARG A 282 -11.55 -22.47 -21.48
CA ARG A 282 -10.15 -22.15 -21.75
C ARG A 282 -9.95 -20.68 -22.12
N LYS A 283 -10.88 -20.07 -22.88
CA LYS A 283 -10.82 -18.65 -23.24
C LYS A 283 -11.05 -17.77 -22.01
N ILE A 284 -12.01 -18.14 -21.17
CA ILE A 284 -12.28 -17.46 -19.89
C ILE A 284 -11.04 -17.51 -18.99
N HIS A 285 -10.48 -18.71 -18.77
CA HIS A 285 -9.27 -18.91 -17.98
C HIS A 285 -8.08 -18.15 -18.56
N ALA A 286 -7.90 -18.17 -19.87
CA ALA A 286 -6.85 -17.39 -20.52
C ALA A 286 -6.99 -15.90 -20.20
N VAL A 287 -8.19 -15.31 -20.19
CA VAL A 287 -8.36 -13.90 -19.83
C VAL A 287 -8.06 -13.65 -18.35
N VAL A 288 -8.67 -14.42 -17.44
CA VAL A 288 -8.56 -14.15 -15.99
C VAL A 288 -7.19 -14.54 -15.41
N TYR A 289 -6.46 -15.47 -16.05
CA TYR A 289 -5.10 -15.88 -15.64
C TYR A 289 -3.97 -15.29 -16.50
N ALA A 290 -4.20 -14.82 -17.75
CA ALA A 290 -3.14 -14.21 -18.57
C ALA A 290 -2.48 -13.03 -17.87
N VAL A 291 -3.22 -12.40 -16.97
CA VAL A 291 -2.71 -11.27 -16.21
C VAL A 291 -1.53 -11.65 -15.30
N GLY A 292 -1.42 -12.91 -14.87
CA GLY A 292 -0.28 -13.43 -14.09
C GLY A 292 0.88 -14.00 -14.93
N ALA A 293 0.71 -14.17 -16.25
CA ALA A 293 1.67 -14.89 -17.10
C ALA A 293 2.49 -13.97 -18.03
N ALA A 294 2.21 -12.67 -18.04
CA ALA A 294 2.91 -11.71 -18.90
C ALA A 294 4.35 -11.46 -18.40
N ARG A 295 5.31 -12.20 -18.97
CA ARG A 295 6.77 -12.08 -18.72
C ARG A 295 7.41 -10.78 -19.24
N ARG A 296 6.64 -9.80 -19.71
CA ARG A 296 7.16 -8.52 -20.19
C ARG A 296 6.75 -7.38 -19.27
N SER A 297 7.70 -6.90 -18.48
CA SER A 297 7.58 -5.68 -17.71
C SER A 297 7.23 -4.49 -18.62
N PRO A 298 6.23 -3.64 -18.26
CA PRO A 298 5.89 -2.41 -18.98
C PRO A 298 7.07 -1.42 -19.12
N ARG A 299 8.17 -1.64 -18.38
CA ARG A 299 9.35 -0.76 -18.32
C ARG A 299 9.97 -0.41 -19.68
N ARG A 300 9.86 -1.25 -20.72
CA ARG A 300 10.53 -0.99 -22.01
C ARG A 300 9.82 0.04 -22.89
N GLU A 301 8.50 0.19 -22.80
CA GLU A 301 7.76 1.16 -23.62
C GLU A 301 7.68 2.56 -22.99
N ILE A 302 7.75 2.64 -21.65
CA ILE A 302 7.75 3.90 -20.89
C ILE A 302 8.97 4.79 -21.23
N SER A 303 10.05 4.22 -21.77
CA SER A 303 11.25 4.97 -22.16
C SER A 303 11.20 5.63 -23.55
N ARG A 304 10.19 5.32 -24.39
CA ARG A 304 10.17 5.78 -25.79
C ARG A 304 9.35 7.04 -26.04
N SER A 305 8.40 7.38 -25.17
CA SER A 305 7.56 8.58 -25.32
C SER A 305 8.18 9.86 -24.73
N GLY A 306 9.23 9.74 -23.91
CA GLY A 306 9.99 10.88 -23.38
C GLY A 306 11.30 11.09 -24.13
N ARG A 307 11.25 11.67 -25.33
CA ARG A 307 12.48 12.05 -26.07
C ARG A 307 13.06 13.33 -25.48
N ALA A 308 13.74 13.24 -24.34
CA ALA A 308 14.65 14.26 -23.85
C ALA A 308 15.76 13.62 -23.00
N SER A 309 17.02 13.86 -23.42
CA SER A 309 18.24 13.71 -22.64
C SER A 309 18.59 12.31 -22.12
N ARG A 310 19.27 11.54 -22.97
CA ARG A 310 20.15 10.45 -22.56
C ARG A 310 21.33 11.02 -21.74
N ARG A 311 21.28 10.93 -20.41
CA ARG A 311 22.47 10.92 -19.52
C ARG A 311 22.12 10.26 -18.17
N GLY A 312 22.56 9.01 -18.00
CA GLY A 312 23.00 8.47 -16.71
C GLY A 312 21.97 8.28 -15.58
N VAL A 313 20.92 7.50 -15.76
CA VAL A 313 20.17 6.93 -14.62
C VAL A 313 21.05 5.90 -13.91
N ARG A 314 21.82 6.31 -12.89
CA ARG A 314 22.51 5.38 -11.98
C ARG A 314 21.49 4.79 -11.01
N ARG A 315 20.78 3.75 -11.43
CA ARG A 315 20.04 2.86 -10.50
C ARG A 315 21.05 1.94 -9.81
N TYR A 316 20.80 1.54 -8.57
CA TYR A 316 21.61 0.55 -7.87
C TYR A 316 21.80 -0.68 -8.79
N PRO A 317 23.04 -0.98 -9.24
CA PRO A 317 23.29 -2.23 -9.94
C PRO A 317 23.16 -3.35 -8.91
N GLY A 318 22.31 -4.33 -9.16
CA GLY A 318 22.15 -5.49 -8.29
C GLY A 318 23.51 -6.16 -8.03
N GLY A 319 24.08 -5.90 -6.86
CA GLY A 319 25.33 -6.48 -6.43
C GLY A 319 25.05 -7.62 -5.45
N ARG A 320 25.53 -8.81 -5.79
CA ARG A 320 25.69 -9.91 -4.82
C ARG A 320 26.34 -9.36 -3.56
N ILE A 321 25.69 -9.53 -2.42
CA ILE A 321 26.30 -9.27 -1.12
C ILE A 321 27.43 -10.29 -0.95
N ARG A 322 28.66 -9.86 -1.22
CA ARG A 322 29.86 -10.44 -0.62
C ARG A 322 30.28 -9.50 0.48
N THR A 323 30.35 -10.01 1.70
CA THR A 323 30.97 -9.34 2.84
C THR A 323 32.44 -9.04 2.51
N PRO A 324 32.94 -7.87 2.93
CA PRO A 324 34.22 -7.91 3.63
C PRO A 324 34.29 -6.98 4.85
N SER A 325 35.12 -7.45 5.76
CA SER A 325 35.65 -6.89 6.98
C SER A 325 36.35 -5.52 6.86
N SER A 326 36.44 -4.88 8.03
CA SER A 326 37.43 -3.88 8.48
C SER A 326 37.24 -2.40 8.11
N THR A 327 36.92 -1.64 9.17
CA THR A 327 37.48 -0.35 9.61
C THR A 327 38.02 0.64 8.57
N ARG A 328 37.38 1.81 8.49
CA ARG A 328 38.07 3.11 8.60
C ARG A 328 37.11 4.26 8.93
N SER A 329 37.52 5.07 9.92
CA SER A 329 36.92 6.35 10.31
C SER A 329 36.99 7.37 9.17
N LEU A 330 36.08 8.35 9.15
CA LEU A 330 36.42 9.75 8.87
C LEU A 330 35.30 10.71 9.34
N ARG A 331 35.76 11.89 9.75
CA ARG A 331 35.09 12.93 10.53
C ARG A 331 34.15 13.81 9.69
N GLY A 332 33.09 14.26 10.36
CA GLY A 332 32.60 15.65 10.45
C GLY A 332 32.32 16.47 9.18
N SER A 333 31.06 16.91 9.04
CA SER A 333 30.71 18.24 8.51
C SER A 333 29.27 18.60 8.89
N ARG A 334 29.09 19.79 9.46
CA ARG A 334 27.81 20.40 9.88
C ARG A 334 26.94 20.75 8.69
N ILE A 335 25.62 20.56 8.79
CA ILE A 335 24.63 21.06 7.83
C ILE A 335 23.75 22.11 8.52
N VAL A 336 23.69 23.28 7.89
CA VAL A 336 22.88 24.45 8.25
C VAL A 336 21.43 24.22 7.83
N VAL A 337 20.49 24.53 8.73
CA VAL A 337 19.05 24.47 8.48
C VAL A 337 18.61 25.78 7.81
N THR A 338 18.09 25.72 6.59
CA THR A 338 17.39 26.85 5.96
C THR A 338 15.91 26.54 5.76
N THR A 339 15.11 27.55 6.03
CA THR A 339 13.66 27.55 6.23
C THR A 339 12.85 27.28 4.96
N ARG A 340 11.66 26.69 5.16
CA ARG A 340 10.68 26.28 4.12
C ARG A 340 9.98 27.50 3.49
N PRO A 341 9.68 27.51 2.17
CA PRO A 341 8.70 28.43 1.64
C PRO A 341 7.28 27.93 1.91
N ALA A 342 6.41 28.87 2.30
CA ALA A 342 5.01 28.65 2.61
C ALA A 342 4.16 28.34 1.37
N CYS A 343 3.13 27.54 1.56
CA CYS A 343 2.11 27.23 0.56
C CYS A 343 1.28 28.48 0.22
N PRO A 344 0.93 28.76 -1.05
CA PRO A 344 0.03 29.84 -1.38
C PRO A 344 -1.37 29.59 -0.80
N ALA A 345 -1.84 30.54 0.00
CA ALA A 345 -3.18 30.53 0.56
C ALA A 345 -4.22 30.57 -0.56
N ALA A 346 -5.12 29.59 -0.58
CA ALA A 346 -6.28 29.60 -1.46
C ALA A 346 -7.20 30.77 -1.08
N VAL A 347 -7.26 31.79 -1.93
CA VAL A 347 -8.21 32.90 -1.86
C VAL A 347 -9.62 32.32 -2.03
N ARG A 348 -10.34 32.11 -0.91
CA ARG A 348 -11.79 31.85 -0.94
C ARG A 348 -12.51 33.16 -1.24
N ARG A 349 -13.04 33.29 -2.46
CA ARG A 349 -14.12 34.24 -2.78
C ARG A 349 -15.35 33.87 -1.95
N THR A 350 -15.64 34.64 -0.92
CA THR A 350 -16.88 34.58 -0.16
C THR A 350 -17.99 35.27 -0.96
N LYS A 351 -18.94 34.50 -1.48
CA LYS A 351 -20.27 35.03 -1.80
C LYS A 351 -21.09 35.04 -0.52
N ARG A 352 -21.37 36.25 -0.02
CA ARG A 352 -22.40 36.54 0.98
C ARG A 352 -23.73 35.92 0.52
N ASN A 353 -24.36 35.15 1.40
CA ASN A 353 -25.81 35.21 1.53
C ASN A 353 -26.19 34.99 2.99
N SER A 354 -26.96 35.95 3.48
CA SER A 354 -27.45 36.17 4.83
C SER A 354 -28.55 35.19 5.23
N ARG A 355 -28.70 35.00 6.55
CA ARG A 355 -29.83 34.42 7.31
C ARG A 355 -29.70 32.95 7.72
N THR A 356 -28.94 32.69 8.78
CA THR A 356 -29.35 31.91 9.98
C THR A 356 -28.14 31.81 10.92
N PHE A 357 -28.05 32.70 11.91
CA PHE A 357 -27.02 32.65 12.96
C PHE A 357 -27.63 33.20 14.25
N THR A 358 -28.45 32.38 14.89
CA THR A 358 -28.83 32.52 16.29
C THR A 358 -29.06 31.11 16.80
N LEU A 359 -28.57 30.81 18.02
CA LEU A 359 -28.54 29.49 18.68
C LEU A 359 -27.31 28.63 18.37
N PHE A 360 -26.12 29.01 18.85
CA PHE A 360 -25.11 28.01 19.27
C PHE A 360 -24.00 28.57 20.20
N THR A 361 -24.14 29.78 20.73
CA THR A 361 -23.14 30.43 21.59
C THR A 361 -23.53 30.57 23.08
N GLU A 362 -24.65 30.02 23.52
CA GLU A 362 -25.07 30.05 24.94
C GLU A 362 -24.83 28.75 25.72
N CYS A 363 -24.45 27.64 25.07
CA CYS A 363 -24.27 26.36 25.77
C CYS A 363 -22.84 26.14 26.34
N GLN A 364 -21.84 26.96 25.97
CA GLN A 364 -20.45 26.80 26.46
C GLN A 364 -20.04 27.72 27.62
N ARG A 365 -20.92 28.60 28.11
CA ARG A 365 -20.66 29.45 29.29
C ARG A 365 -21.23 28.90 30.61
N SER A 366 -22.05 27.85 30.58
CA SER A 366 -22.71 27.30 31.78
C SER A 366 -21.91 26.20 32.51
N TRP A 367 -20.84 25.65 31.92
CA TRP A 367 -20.09 24.52 32.52
C TRP A 367 -18.76 24.89 33.20
N ARG A 368 -18.34 26.16 33.15
CA ARG A 368 -17.09 26.61 33.81
C ARG A 368 -17.29 27.24 35.20
N ASN A 369 -18.52 27.36 35.69
CA ASN A 369 -18.82 27.98 36.99
C ASN A 369 -19.33 27.00 38.07
N ALA A 370 -19.34 25.68 37.81
CA ALA A 370 -19.90 24.70 38.75
C ALA A 370 -18.87 23.80 39.47
N THR A 371 -17.57 24.06 39.34
CA THR A 371 -16.50 23.27 40.02
C THR A 371 -15.56 24.10 40.90
N ALA A 372 -15.96 25.33 41.24
CA ALA A 372 -15.20 26.21 42.16
C ALA A 372 -15.95 26.53 43.48
N ARG A 373 -16.88 25.66 43.90
CA ARG A 373 -17.51 25.71 45.23
C ARG A 373 -17.78 24.31 45.75
N LEU A 374 -16.72 23.63 46.17
CA LEU A 374 -16.74 22.53 47.15
C LEU A 374 -15.29 22.43 47.68
N SER A 375 -14.96 23.38 48.56
CA SER A 375 -13.92 23.28 49.57
C SER A 375 -14.60 22.99 50.90
#